data_AF-A0A256K6M7-F1
#
_entry.id   AF-A0A256K6M7-F1
#
_cell.length_a   1.000
_cell.length_b   1.000
_cell.length_c   1.000
_cell.angle_alpha   90.00
_cell.angle_beta   90.00
_cell.angle_gamma   90.00
#
_symmetry.space_group_name_H-M   'P 1'
#
loop_
_entity.id
_entity.type
_entity.pdbx_description
1 polymer ?
#
loop_
_entity_poly.entity_id
_entity_poly.type
_entity_poly.pdbx_seq_one_letter_code
_entity_poly.pdbx_strand_id
1 'polypeptide(L)' 'EIDGRRGVETFPAVDQYRLQVEHFADRVAGDATPVTDGASAVANMRILDALSESAANGSPIDL' A
#
# COMPACT_ATOMS: atom_id res chain seq x y z
N GLU A 1 -13.31 -20.69 2.66
CA GLU A 1 -13.97 -21.97 2.37
C GLU A 1 -14.62 -21.81 1.01
N ILE A 2 -14.20 -22.59 0.00
CA ILE A 2 -14.84 -22.63 -1.32
C ILE A 2 -15.20 -24.09 -1.52
N ASP A 3 -16.48 -24.40 -1.75
CA ASP A 3 -16.99 -25.77 -1.90
C ASP A 3 -16.57 -26.75 -0.78
N GLY A 4 -16.57 -26.31 0.48
CA GLY A 4 -16.17 -27.16 1.63
C GLY A 4 -14.68 -27.49 1.70
N ARG A 5 -13.84 -26.84 0.88
CA ARG A 5 -12.38 -27.01 0.90
C ARG A 5 -11.71 -25.81 1.57
N ARG A 6 -10.82 -26.11 2.51
CA ARG A 6 -9.89 -25.13 3.12
C ARG A 6 -8.50 -25.34 2.52
N GLY A 7 -8.04 -24.38 1.73
CA GLY A 7 -6.65 -24.27 1.30
C GLY A 7 -5.90 -23.32 2.23
N VAL A 8 -4.64 -23.65 2.52
CA VAL A 8 -3.69 -22.73 3.13
C VAL A 8 -2.54 -22.58 2.14
N GLU A 9 -2.32 -21.36 1.68
CA GLU A 9 -1.14 -21.01 0.90
C GLU A 9 -0.13 -20.36 1.82
N THR A 10 1.14 -20.70 1.64
CA THR A 10 2.25 -20.08 2.35
C THR A 10 3.22 -19.49 1.33
N PHE A 11 3.77 -18.34 1.68
CA PHE A 11 4.79 -17.66 0.90
C PHE A 11 6.08 -17.63 1.72
N PRO A 12 7.26 -17.74 1.08
CA PRO A 12 8.53 -17.53 1.77
C PRO A 12 8.57 -16.14 2.42
N ALA A 13 9.18 -16.06 3.60
CA ALA A 13 9.49 -14.77 4.20
C ALA A 13 10.52 -14.03 3.32
N VAL A 14 10.39 -12.71 3.26
CA VAL A 14 11.35 -11.83 2.59
C VAL A 14 11.78 -10.73 3.55
N ASP A 15 12.98 -10.21 3.34
CA ASP A 15 13.42 -8.98 4.01
C ASP A 15 12.88 -7.77 3.23
N GLN A 16 11.64 -7.38 3.56
CA GLN A 16 10.94 -6.32 2.85
C GLN A 16 11.62 -4.95 2.96
N TYR A 17 12.36 -4.70 4.05
CA TYR A 17 13.04 -3.41 4.26
C TYR A 17 14.30 -3.31 3.41
N ARG A 18 15.10 -4.38 3.34
CA ARG A 18 16.23 -4.42 2.41
C ARG A 18 15.75 -4.24 0.96
N LEU A 19 14.71 -4.97 0.56
CA LEU A 19 14.14 -4.86 -0.79
C LEU A 19 13.62 -3.46 -1.10
N GLN A 20 13.01 -2.77 -0.13
CA GLN A 20 12.53 -1.40 -0.30
C GLN A 20 13.69 -0.42 -0.56
N VAL A 21 14.80 -0.57 0.18
CA VAL A 21 15.99 0.30 0.03
C VAL A 21 16.71 0.00 -1.29
N GLU A 22 16.87 -1.26 -1.65
CA GLU A 22 17.45 -1.68 -2.94
C GLU A 22 16.65 -1.09 -4.11
N HIS A 23 15.32 -1.23 -4.08
CA HIS A 23 14.44 -0.64 -5.09
C HIS A 23 14.59 0.88 -5.16
N PHE A 24 14.69 1.57 -4.03
CA PHE A 24 14.93 3.02 -4.03
C PHE A 24 16.28 3.37 -4.70
N ALA A 25 17.36 2.66 -4.36
CA ALA A 25 18.68 2.90 -4.93
C ALA A 25 18.69 2.69 -6.45
N ASP A 26 18.04 1.63 -6.94
CA ASP A 26 17.91 1.33 -8.37
C ASP A 26 17.17 2.45 -9.12
N ARG A 27 16.12 3.03 -8.52
CA ARG A 27 15.34 4.12 -9.12
C ARG A 27 16.12 5.42 -9.19
N VAL A 28 16.92 5.72 -8.17
CA VAL A 28 17.83 6.87 -8.18
C VAL A 28 18.90 6.70 -9.25
N ALA A 29 19.52 5.51 -9.35
CA ALA A 29 20.55 5.23 -10.34
C ALA A 29 20.03 5.30 -11.79
N GLY A 30 18.77 4.92 -12.00
CA GLY A 30 18.10 4.92 -13.30
C GLY A 30 17.32 6.17 -13.67
N ASP A 31 17.34 7.22 -12.83
CA ASP A 31 16.50 8.43 -12.98
C ASP A 31 15.02 8.10 -13.27
N ALA A 32 14.46 7.20 -12.46
CA ALA A 32 13.12 6.64 -12.67
C ALA A 32 12.24 6.78 -11.42
N THR A 33 10.93 6.84 -11.62
CA THR A 33 9.96 6.93 -10.53
C THR A 33 9.77 5.57 -9.84
N PRO A 34 9.79 5.50 -8.50
CA PRO A 34 9.45 4.29 -7.77
C PRO A 34 7.98 3.91 -7.94
N VAL A 35 7.64 2.65 -7.68
CA VAL A 35 6.25 2.15 -7.76
C VAL A 35 5.30 2.95 -6.88
N THR A 36 5.76 3.36 -5.68
CA THR A 36 5.02 4.25 -4.79
C THR A 36 5.70 5.61 -4.77
N ASP A 37 5.18 6.53 -5.57
CA ASP A 37 5.71 7.90 -5.67
C ASP A 37 5.05 8.86 -4.68
N GLY A 38 5.50 10.12 -4.68
CA GLY A 38 4.98 11.13 -3.77
C GLY A 38 3.49 11.43 -3.98
N ALA A 39 3.02 11.41 -5.23
CA ALA A 39 1.61 11.66 -5.53
C ALA A 39 0.72 10.53 -4.98
N SER A 40 1.13 9.28 -5.16
CA SER A 40 0.46 8.10 -4.61
C SER A 40 0.45 8.11 -3.08
N ALA A 41 1.54 8.55 -2.45
CA ALA A 41 1.62 8.70 -1.00
C ALA A 41 0.63 9.75 -0.47
N VAL A 42 0.50 10.90 -1.15
CA VAL A 42 -0.49 11.93 -0.81
C VAL A 42 -1.92 11.41 -0.99
N ALA A 43 -2.20 10.69 -2.08
CA ALA A 43 -3.51 10.07 -2.30
C ALA A 43 -3.87 9.08 -1.19
N ASN A 44 -2.91 8.26 -0.74
CA ASN A 44 -3.11 7.36 0.40
C ASN A 44 -3.46 8.14 1.69
N MET A 45 -2.80 9.27 1.95
CA MET A 45 -3.12 10.09 3.12
C MET A 45 -4.52 10.71 3.04
N ARG A 46 -4.97 11.17 1.87
CA ARG A 46 -6.34 11.69 1.69
C ARG A 46 -7.42 10.66 2.01
N ILE A 47 -7.17 9.39 1.69
CA ILE A 47 -8.07 8.29 2.05
C ILE A 47 -8.15 8.13 3.57
N LEU A 48 -7.02 8.20 4.27
CA LEU A 48 -7.00 8.12 5.74
C LEU A 48 -7.75 9.30 6.39
N ASP A 49 -7.59 10.50 5.84
CA ASP A 49 -8.33 11.68 6.29
C ASP A 49 -9.85 11.50 6.10
N ALA A 50 -10.27 11.03 4.93
CA ALA A 50 -11.69 10.76 4.64
C ALA A 50 -12.27 9.65 5.53
N LEU A 51 -11.50 8.61 5.87
CA LEU A 51 -11.93 7.58 6.83
C LEU A 51 -12.12 8.17 8.23
N SER A 52 -11.20 9.02 8.67
CA SER A 52 -11.31 9.70 9.96
C SER A 52 -12.53 10.62 10.01
N GLU A 53 -12.76 11.40 8.95
CA GLU A 53 -13.90 12.29 8.85
C GLU A 53 -15.23 11.52 8.79
N SER A 54 -15.29 10.44 8.01
CA SER A 54 -16.47 9.57 7.93
C SER A 54 -16.83 8.99 9.30
N ALA A 55 -15.84 8.54 10.08
CA ALA A 55 -16.05 8.02 11.43
C ALA A 55 -16.59 9.09 12.39
N ALA A 56 -16.16 10.34 12.26
CA ALA A 56 -16.64 11.45 13.08
C ALA A 56 -18.08 11.87 12.72
N ASN A 57 -18.42 11.86 11.43
CA ASN A 57 -19.69 12.35 10.91
C ASN A 57 -20.77 11.27 10.78
N GLY A 58 -20.40 9.99 10.87
CA GLY A 58 -21.31 8.85 10.67
C GLY A 58 -21.87 8.76 9.25
N SER A 59 -21.18 9.33 8.25
CA SER A 59 -21.61 9.36 6.85
C SER A 59 -20.42 9.19 5.90
N PRO A 60 -20.62 8.68 4.67
CA PRO A 60 -19.54 8.56 3.68
C PRO A 60 -18.99 9.92 3.25
N ILE A 61 -17.69 9.95 2.92
CA ILE A 61 -17.00 11.11 2.33
C ILE A 61 -16.71 10.81 0.85
N ASP A 62 -16.98 11.79 -0.02
CA ASP A 62 -16.68 11.72 -1.45
C ASP A 62 -15.25 12.24 -1.72
N LEU A 63 -14.54 11.63 -2.67
CA LEU A 63 -13.10 11.81 -2.89
C LEU A 63 -12.73 12.23 -4.32
#